data_AF-A0A382BJ91-F1
#
_entry.id   AF-A0A382BJ91-F1
#
_cell.length_a   1.000
_cell.length_b   1.000
_cell.length_c   1.000
_cell.angle_alpha   90.00
_cell.angle_beta   90.00
_cell.angle_gamma   90.00
#
_symmetry.space_group_name_H-M   'P 1'
#
loop_
_entity.id
_entity.type
_entity.pdbx_description
1 polymer ?
#
loop_
_entity_poly.entity_id
_entity_poly.type
_entity_poly.pdbx_seq_one_letter_code
_entity_poly.pdbx_strand_id
1 'polypeptide(L)' 'MFKLVASPQTGMEFCWVYRLVTDLKLVLDYTEMETGQWFTQAQVDQWLNDSTEDFSDSFRLIWHRFSQCKEVDVVECV' A
#
# COMPACT_ATOMS: atom_id res chain seq x y z
N MET A 1 -9.82 4.81 6.33
CA MET A 1 -9.44 4.56 4.91
C MET A 1 -10.70 4.61 4.05
N PHE A 2 -10.75 3.98 2.87
CA PHE A 2 -11.81 4.18 1.89
C PHE A 2 -12.20 2.88 1.16
N LYS A 3 -13.31 2.92 0.42
CA LYS A 3 -13.78 1.83 -0.44
C LYS A 3 -13.57 2.18 -1.91
N LEU A 4 -13.28 1.18 -2.72
CA LEU A 4 -13.18 1.28 -4.18
C LEU A 4 -14.31 0.48 -4.81
N VAL A 5 -14.92 1.05 -5.85
CA VAL A 5 -15.87 0.32 -6.70
C VAL A 5 -15.13 -0.63 -7.63
N ALA A 6 -15.81 -1.64 -8.15
CA ALA A 6 -15.27 -2.52 -9.18
C ALA A 6 -14.87 -1.73 -10.43
N SER A 7 -13.62 -1.91 -10.86
CA SER A 7 -13.08 -1.34 -12.09
C SER A 7 -11.99 -2.24 -12.67
N PRO A 8 -11.55 -2.04 -13.93
CA PRO A 8 -10.44 -2.81 -14.49
C PRO A 8 -9.16 -2.75 -13.64
N GLN A 9 -8.85 -1.59 -13.05
CA GLN A 9 -7.69 -1.42 -12.16
C GLN A 9 -7.79 -2.24 -10.87
N THR A 10 -9.00 -2.59 -10.43
CA THR A 10 -9.23 -3.48 -9.28
C THR A 10 -9.51 -4.91 -9.70
N GLY A 11 -9.25 -5.30 -10.96
CA GLY A 11 -9.58 -6.63 -11.46
C GLY A 11 -11.08 -6.92 -11.49
N MET A 12 -11.91 -5.88 -11.56
CA MET A 12 -13.38 -5.93 -11.44
C MET A 12 -13.89 -6.32 -10.05
N GLU A 13 -13.12 -6.02 -9.00
CA GLU A 13 -13.49 -6.30 -7.61
C GLU A 13 -13.86 -5.05 -6.81
N PHE A 14 -14.80 -5.18 -5.87
CA PHE A 14 -15.04 -4.16 -4.84
C PHE A 14 -14.01 -4.31 -3.72
N CYS A 15 -13.16 -3.29 -3.52
CA CYS A 15 -12.08 -3.36 -2.53
C CYS A 15 -12.38 -2.49 -1.30
N TRP A 16 -12.07 -3.01 -0.13
CA TRP A 16 -12.08 -2.25 1.13
C TRP A 16 -10.62 -2.07 1.55
N VAL A 17 -10.17 -0.83 1.65
CA VAL A 17 -8.78 -0.53 2.02
C VAL A 17 -8.70 -0.34 3.52
N TYR A 18 -7.73 -1.00 4.16
CA TYR A 18 -7.44 -0.89 5.58
C TYR A 18 -6.00 -0.38 5.79
N ARG A 19 -5.74 0.20 6.96
CA ARG A 19 -4.40 0.60 7.40
C ARG A 19 -4.11 -0.09 8.73
N LEU A 20 -2.90 -0.65 8.84
CA LEU A 20 -2.37 -1.26 10.05
C LEU A 20 -1.05 -0.59 10.39
N VAL A 21 -0.86 -0.24 11.66
CA VAL A 21 0.43 0.18 12.23
C VAL A 21 0.83 -0.89 13.22
N THR A 22 2.03 -1.42 13.08
CA THR A 22 2.54 -2.50 13.93
C THR A 22 4.05 -2.42 14.03
N ASP A 23 4.57 -2.73 15.21
CA ASP A 23 5.98 -2.94 15.53
C ASP A 23 6.30 -4.44 15.73
N LEU A 24 5.31 -5.31 15.59
CA LEU A 24 5.47 -6.75 15.76
C LEU A 24 6.35 -7.35 14.66
N LYS A 25 7.16 -8.33 15.04
CA LYS A 25 7.93 -9.13 14.10
C LYS A 25 6.98 -9.94 13.22
N LEU A 26 7.06 -9.73 11.90
CA LEU A 26 6.29 -10.48 10.91
C LEU A 26 6.89 -11.89 10.73
N VAL A 27 6.01 -12.89 10.66
CA VAL A 27 6.34 -14.24 10.21
C VAL A 27 5.72 -14.39 8.81
N LEU A 28 6.56 -14.41 7.78
CA LEU A 28 6.11 -14.45 6.39
C LEU A 28 5.82 -15.88 5.95
N ASP A 29 4.72 -16.07 5.21
CA ASP A 29 4.42 -17.32 4.52
C ASP A 29 4.96 -17.25 3.09
N TYR A 30 6.01 -18.03 2.84
CA TYR A 30 6.70 -18.04 1.55
C TYR A 30 6.01 -18.91 0.48
N THR A 31 4.87 -19.53 0.81
CA THR A 31 4.01 -20.16 -0.19
C THR A 31 3.27 -19.14 -1.04
N GLU A 32 3.00 -17.95 -0.49
CA GLU A 32 2.28 -16.84 -1.14
C GLU A 32 3.19 -15.65 -1.48
N MET A 33 4.37 -15.54 -0.87
CA MET A 33 5.28 -14.41 -1.02
C MET A 33 6.71 -14.85 -1.31
N GLU A 34 7.42 -14.13 -2.18
CA GLU A 34 8.84 -14.40 -2.43
C GLU A 34 9.76 -13.69 -1.43
N THR A 35 9.42 -12.46 -1.02
CA THR A 35 10.21 -11.62 -0.11
C THR A 35 9.35 -10.56 0.58
N GLY A 36 9.92 -9.87 1.58
CA GLY A 36 9.27 -8.77 2.28
C GLY A 36 10.28 -7.86 2.98
N GLN A 37 10.09 -6.55 2.85
CA GLN A 37 10.94 -5.53 3.46
C GLN A 37 10.11 -4.33 3.93
N TRP A 38 10.64 -3.59 4.90
CA TRP A 38 10.08 -2.32 5.32
C TRP A 38 10.62 -1.18 4.45
N PHE A 39 9.72 -0.36 3.93
CA PHE A 39 10.05 0.82 3.13
C PHE A 39 9.41 2.07 3.74
N THR A 40 10.12 3.18 3.65
CA THR A 40 9.54 4.50 3.96
C THR A 40 8.56 4.90 2.86
N GLN A 41 7.62 5.81 3.17
CA GLN A 41 6.69 6.33 2.17
C GLN A 41 7.43 6.98 0.99
N ALA A 42 8.52 7.71 1.25
CA ALA A 42 9.31 8.35 0.21
C ALA A 42 9.98 7.34 -0.74
N GLN A 43 10.45 6.20 -0.22
CA GLN A 43 11.00 5.13 -1.06
C GLN A 43 9.92 4.52 -1.96
N VAL A 44 8.71 4.31 -1.44
CA VAL A 44 7.59 3.79 -2.25
C VAL A 44 7.15 4.82 -3.29
N ASP A 45 7.05 6.10 -2.90
CA ASP A 45 6.74 7.20 -3.81
C ASP A 45 7.74 7.27 -4.98
N GLN A 46 9.04 7.16 -4.68
CA GLN A 46 10.09 7.15 -5.70
C GLN A 46 10.00 5.91 -6.59
N TRP A 47 9.86 4.72 -6.02
CA TRP A 47 9.77 3.48 -6.80
C TRP A 47 8.55 3.48 -7.74
N LEU A 48 7.41 3.98 -7.28
CA LEU A 48 6.23 4.16 -8.13
C LEU A 48 6.46 5.16 -9.27
N ASN A 49 7.38 6.12 -9.15
CA ASN A 49 7.71 7.03 -10.26
C ASN A 49 8.71 6.40 -11.23
N ASP A 50 9.69 5.66 -10.70
CA ASP A 50 10.81 5.13 -11.49
C ASP A 50 10.44 3.83 -12.24
N SER A 51 9.64 2.96 -11.62
CA SER A 51 9.26 1.64 -12.14
C SER A 51 7.82 1.27 -11.77
N THR A 52 6.85 1.93 -12.41
CA THR A 52 5.42 1.70 -12.11
C THR A 52 5.00 0.24 -12.30
N GLU A 53 5.57 -0.45 -13.30
CA GLU A 53 5.25 -1.79 -13.75
C GLU A 53 5.50 -2.89 -12.72
N ASP A 54 6.37 -2.62 -11.74
CA ASP A 54 6.64 -3.55 -10.62
C ASP A 54 5.45 -3.67 -9.67
N PHE A 55 4.48 -2.76 -9.75
CA PHE A 55 3.30 -2.72 -8.89
C PHE A 55 2.02 -3.12 -9.63
N SER A 56 1.11 -3.81 -8.95
CA SER A 56 -0.23 -4.04 -9.50
C SER A 56 -0.99 -2.73 -9.73
N ASP A 57 -1.89 -2.70 -10.70
CA ASP A 57 -2.73 -1.54 -10.98
C ASP A 57 -3.56 -1.11 -9.76
N SER A 58 -4.04 -2.09 -8.99
CA SER A 58 -4.81 -1.85 -7.77
C SER A 58 -3.97 -1.18 -6.70
N PHE A 59 -2.71 -1.58 -6.53
CA PHE A 59 -1.80 -0.94 -5.58
C PHE A 59 -1.52 0.52 -5.97
N ARG A 60 -1.22 0.78 -7.26
CA ARG A 60 -0.98 2.15 -7.75
C ARG A 60 -2.18 3.06 -7.49
N LEU A 61 -3.39 2.56 -7.75
CA LEU A 61 -4.65 3.27 -7.47
C LEU A 61 -4.84 3.57 -5.98
N ILE A 62 -4.63 2.56 -5.12
CA ILE A 62 -4.75 2.70 -3.67
C ILE A 62 -3.74 3.71 -3.13
N TRP A 63 -2.47 3.61 -3.57
CA TRP A 63 -1.39 4.48 -3.10
C TRP A 63 -1.63 5.94 -3.50
N HIS A 64 -2.02 6.19 -4.75
CA HIS A 64 -2.35 7.53 -5.23
C HIS A 64 -3.52 8.15 -4.44
N ARG A 65 -4.55 7.37 -4.12
CA ARG A 65 -5.68 7.85 -3.33
C ARG A 65 -5.31 8.06 -1.86
N PHE A 66 -4.47 7.20 -1.31
CA PHE A 66 -3.92 7.34 0.04
C PHE A 66 -3.09 8.61 0.17
N SER A 67 -2.23 8.93 -0.81
CA SER A 67 -1.36 10.11 -0.77
C SER A 67 -2.12 11.44 -0.85
N GLN A 68 -3.32 11.45 -1.46
CA GLN A 68 -4.23 12.59 -1.45
C GLN A 68 -4.95 12.78 -0.11
N CYS A 69 -5.09 11.70 0.66
CA CYS A 69 -5.71 11.68 1.98
C CYS A 69 -4.68 11.77 3.11
N LYS A 70 -3.47 12.32 2.88
CA LYS A 70 -2.44 12.55 3.89
C LYS A 70 -2.95 13.52 4.98
N GLU A 71 -3.78 13.02 5.89
CA GLU A 71 -3.79 13.51 7.26
C GLU A 71 -2.42 13.18 7.87
N VAL A 72 -1.83 14.18 8.51
CA VAL A 72 -0.53 14.07 9.16
C VAL A 72 -0.70 13.13 10.36
N ASP A 73 -0.43 11.84 10.17
CA ASP A 73 -0.27 10.91 11.28
C ASP A 73 1.04 11.25 12.01
N VAL A 74 0.99 12.25 12.90
CA VAL A 74 2.00 12.46 13.93
C VAL A 74 1.82 11.33 14.92
N VAL A 75 2.57 10.24 14.74
CA VAL A 75 2.79 9.29 15.83
C VAL A 75 3.83 9.96 16.74
N GLU A 76 3.37 10.66 17.77
CA GLU A 76 4.23 10.96 18.92
C GLU A 76 4.64 9.60 19.53
N CYS A 77 5.90 9.23 19.31
CA CYS A 77 6.53 8.19 20.09
C CYS A 77 6.65 8.70 21.54
N VAL A 78 5.85 8.12 22.44
CA VAL A 78 6.05 8.24 23.90
C VAL A 78 6.89 7.06 24.36
#